data_AF-A0A447U1M0-F1
#
_entry.id   AF-A0A447U1M0-F1
#
_cell.length_a   1.000
_cell.length_b   1.000
_cell.length_c   1.000
_cell.angle_alpha   90.00
_cell.angle_beta   90.00
_cell.angle_gamma   90.00
#
_symmetry.space_group_name_H-M   'P 1'
#
loop_
_entity.id
_entity.type
_entity.pdbx_description
1 polymer ?
#
loop_
_entity_poly.entity_id
_entity_poly.type
_entity_poly.pdbx_seq_one_letter_code
_entity_poly.pdbx_strand_id
1 'polypeptide(L)'
;MALLEICCYSMECALTAQRNGADRIELCAAPKEGGLTPSLGVLRSVREHITIPVHPIIRPRGGDFYYTDGEFCRHAGRYSPRQRVGFSPGW
;
A
#
# COMPACT_ATOMS: atom_id res chain seq x y z
N MET A 1 -1.96 -19.51 -15.43
CA MET A 1 -2.03 -18.05 -15.73
C MET A 1 -1.08 -17.33 -14.78
N ALA A 2 -0.49 -16.21 -15.20
CA ALA A 2 0.28 -15.36 -14.29
C ALA A 2 -0.65 -14.47 -13.44
N LEU A 3 -0.18 -14.05 -12.27
CA LEU A 3 -0.89 -13.10 -11.38
C LEU A 3 -0.59 -11.67 -11.84
N LEU A 4 -1.64 -10.86 -12.07
CA LEU A 4 -1.53 -9.45 -12.43
C LEU A 4 -1.72 -8.55 -11.21
N GLU A 5 -0.64 -7.89 -10.79
CA GLU A 5 -0.67 -6.86 -9.75
C GLU A 5 -0.63 -5.46 -10.37
N ILE A 6 -1.48 -4.56 -9.88
CA ILE A 6 -1.54 -3.16 -10.33
C ILE A 6 -1.12 -2.22 -9.21
N CYS A 7 -0.17 -1.33 -9.50
CA CYS A 7 0.24 -0.25 -8.60
C CYS A 7 -0.79 0.89 -8.66
N CYS A 8 -1.37 1.24 -7.51
CA CYS A 8 -2.42 2.24 -7.40
C CYS A 8 -2.05 3.34 -6.40
N TYR A 9 -2.31 4.59 -6.78
CA TYR A 9 -2.00 5.77 -5.96
C TYR A 9 -3.23 6.41 -5.30
N SER A 10 -4.42 5.85 -5.51
CA SER A 10 -5.68 6.33 -4.95
C SER A 10 -6.69 5.19 -4.80
N MET A 11 -7.73 5.41 -4.00
CA MET A 11 -8.86 4.46 -3.87
C MET A 11 -9.56 4.24 -5.22
N GLU A 12 -9.77 5.30 -6.01
CA GLU A 12 -10.41 5.21 -7.32
C GLU A 12 -9.60 4.39 -8.33
N CYS A 13 -8.27 4.54 -8.30
CA CYS A 13 -7.37 3.73 -9.10
C CYS A 13 -7.47 2.25 -8.69
N ALA A 14 -7.49 1.98 -7.38
CA ALA A 14 -7.64 0.62 -6.86
C ALA A 14 -8.98 -0.01 -7.25
N LEU A 15 -10.08 0.76 -7.17
CA LEU A 15 -11.40 0.30 -7.56
C LEU A 15 -11.48 0.00 -9.07
N THR A 16 -10.86 0.83 -9.88
CA THR A 16 -10.75 0.63 -11.32
C THR A 16 -9.94 -0.63 -11.63
N ALA A 17 -8.80 -0.84 -10.98
CA ALA A 17 -7.98 -2.03 -11.17
C ALA A 17 -8.76 -3.32 -10.86
N GLN A 18 -9.46 -3.36 -9.73
CA GLN A 18 -10.32 -4.49 -9.37
C GLN A 18 -11.41 -4.75 -10.41
N ARG A 19 -12.11 -3.70 -10.87
CA ARG A 19 -13.19 -3.83 -11.87
C ARG A 19 -12.70 -4.34 -13.24
N ASN A 20 -11.42 -4.16 -13.54
CA ASN A 20 -10.81 -4.59 -14.80
C ASN A 20 -10.01 -5.89 -14.67
N GLY A 21 -10.16 -6.63 -13.57
CA GLY A 21 -9.59 -7.97 -13.42
C GLY A 21 -8.16 -8.01 -12.90
N ALA A 22 -7.72 -7.01 -12.15
CA ALA A 22 -6.49 -7.15 -11.35
C ALA A 22 -6.66 -8.27 -10.31
N ASP A 23 -5.65 -9.11 -10.18
CA ASP A 23 -5.62 -10.15 -9.14
C ASP A 23 -5.20 -9.57 -7.78
N ARG A 24 -4.40 -8.49 -7.80
CA ARG A 24 -3.86 -7.84 -6.60
C ARG A 24 -3.54 -6.37 -6.83
N ILE A 25 -3.49 -5.61 -5.73
CA ILE A 25 -3.15 -4.18 -5.74
C ILE A 25 -1.94 -3.91 -4.87
N GLU A 26 -0.95 -3.19 -5.39
CA GLU A 26 0.05 -2.49 -4.59
C GLU A 26 -0.46 -1.06 -4.33
N LEU A 27 -0.68 -0.70 -3.06
CA LEU A 27 -1.20 0.62 -2.70
C LEU A 27 -0.07 1.56 -2.28
N CYS A 28 0.07 2.65 -3.02
CA CYS A 28 1.14 3.63 -2.91
C CYS A 28 0.60 5.05 -2.70
N ALA A 29 1.47 5.95 -2.25
CA ALA A 29 1.27 7.40 -2.27
C ALA A 29 2.47 8.09 -2.93
N ALA A 30 2.36 9.39 -3.20
CA ALA A 30 3.45 10.21 -3.75
C ALA A 30 4.12 9.61 -5.01
N PRO A 31 3.45 9.62 -6.18
CA PRO A 31 3.97 9.01 -7.41
C PRO A 31 5.29 9.60 -7.87
N LYS A 32 5.54 10.89 -7.61
CA LYS A 32 6.81 11.57 -7.94
C LYS A 32 8.01 11.00 -7.18
N GLU A 33 7.78 10.35 -6.05
CA GLU A 33 8.81 9.75 -5.20
C GLU A 33 9.01 8.25 -5.49
N GLY A 34 8.27 7.69 -6.45
CA GLY A 34 8.29 6.26 -6.78
C GLY A 34 7.51 5.38 -5.78
N GLY A 35 6.57 5.95 -5.02
CA GLY A 35 5.73 5.21 -4.07
C GLY A 35 6.20 5.33 -2.63
N LEU A 36 5.34 5.90 -1.78
CA LEU A 36 5.49 6.05 -0.34
C LEU A 36 4.32 5.42 0.41
N THR A 37 4.49 5.26 1.73
CA THR A 37 3.48 4.71 2.63
C THR A 37 2.21 5.53 2.56
N PRO A 38 1.06 4.93 2.18
CA PRO A 38 -0.22 5.63 2.17
C PRO A 38 -0.62 6.12 3.56
N SER A 39 -1.52 7.12 3.61
CA SER A 39 -2.10 7.58 4.87
C SER A 39 -3.10 6.55 5.42
N LEU A 40 -3.33 6.58 6.73
CA LEU A 40 -4.31 5.68 7.38
C LEU A 40 -5.73 5.87 6.83
N GLY A 41 -6.10 7.09 6.42
CA GLY A 41 -7.39 7.37 5.82
C GLY A 41 -7.58 6.64 4.48
N VAL A 42 -6.55 6.65 3.63
CA VAL A 42 -6.58 5.90 2.35
C VAL A 42 -6.65 4.40 2.62
N LEU A 43 -5.87 3.89 3.59
CA LEU A 43 -5.90 2.48 3.97
C LEU A 43 -7.29 2.02 4.41
N ARG A 44 -7.98 2.79 5.26
CA ARG A 44 -9.35 2.47 5.69
C ARG A 44 -10.34 2.50 4.53
N SER A 45 -10.29 3.56 3.73
CA SER A 45 -11.18 3.70 2.56
C SER A 45 -11.00 2.54 1.57
N VAL A 46 -9.76 2.18 1.26
CA VAL A 46 -9.46 1.03 0.39
C VAL A 46 -9.96 -0.28 1.02
N ARG A 47 -9.79 -0.47 2.33
CA ARG A 47 -10.26 -1.68 3.01
C ARG A 47 -11.77 -1.87 2.96
N GLU A 48 -12.53 -0.77 2.93
CA GLU A 48 -13.99 -0.76 2.85
C GLU A 48 -14.52 -1.05 1.43
N HIS A 49 -13.76 -0.66 0.39
CA HIS A 49 -14.24 -0.69 -1.00
C HIS A 49 -13.60 -1.75 -1.89
N ILE A 50 -12.42 -2.27 -1.51
CA ILE A 50 -11.65 -3.24 -2.29
C ILE A 50 -11.71 -4.61 -1.61
N THR A 51 -12.02 -5.63 -2.40
CA THR A 51 -12.17 -7.02 -1.98
C THR A 51 -11.00 -7.91 -2.39
N ILE A 52 -10.31 -7.57 -3.48
CA ILE A 52 -9.08 -8.28 -3.87
C ILE A 52 -7.92 -7.96 -2.92
N PRO A 53 -6.88 -8.80 -2.84
CA PRO A 53 -5.73 -8.55 -1.98
C PRO A 53 -5.09 -7.19 -2.26
N VAL A 54 -4.78 -6.46 -1.18
CA VAL A 54 -4.12 -5.15 -1.24
C VAL A 54 -2.87 -5.17 -0.38
N HIS A 55 -1.75 -4.81 -0.98
CA HIS A 55 -0.43 -4.73 -0.36
C HIS A 55 0.02 -3.26 -0.31
N PRO A 56 -0.20 -2.56 0.81
CA PRO A 56 0.36 -1.21 0.97
C PRO A 56 1.88 -1.24 1.05
N ILE A 57 2.54 -0.37 0.29
CA ILE A 57 3.98 -0.15 0.41
C ILE A 57 4.28 0.49 1.77
N ILE A 58 5.41 0.11 2.36
CA ILE A 58 5.92 0.68 3.62
C ILE A 58 7.27 1.34 3.31
N ARG A 59 7.21 2.61 2.92
CA ARG A 59 8.34 3.46 2.54
C ARG A 59 8.13 4.91 3.02
N PRO A 60 9.02 5.52 3.82
CA PRO A 60 8.72 6.77 4.50
C PRO A 60 9.15 7.99 3.68
N ARG A 61 10.13 7.82 2.78
CA ARG A 61 10.70 8.85 1.91
C ARG A 61 11.15 8.28 0.57
N GLY A 62 11.34 9.18 -0.39
CA GLY A 62 11.99 8.89 -1.67
C GLY A 62 13.49 8.68 -1.52
N GLY A 63 14.15 8.45 -2.66
CA GLY A 63 15.60 8.19 -2.72
C GLY A 63 15.98 6.76 -2.33
N ASP A 64 17.08 6.63 -1.61
CA ASP A 64 17.66 5.35 -1.19
C ASP A 64 16.81 4.58 -0.16
N PHE A 65 17.27 3.37 0.17
CA PHE A 65 16.64 2.45 1.13
C PHE A 65 17.50 2.28 2.40
N TYR A 66 18.48 3.16 2.65
CA TYR A 66 19.32 3.14 3.83
C TYR A 66 18.69 4.02 4.91
N TYR A 67 17.83 3.40 5.71
CA TYR A 67 17.04 4.11 6.70
C TYR A 67 17.84 4.37 7.98
N THR A 68 17.68 5.58 8.52
CA THR A 68 18.12 5.90 9.88
C THR A 68 17.25 5.16 10.90
N ASP A 69 17.74 5.01 12.15
CA ASP A 69 16.97 4.39 13.24
C ASP A 69 15.63 5.09 13.48
N GLY A 70 15.59 6.43 13.29
CA GLY A 70 14.36 7.21 13.40
C GLY A 70 13.33 6.87 12.32
N GLU A 71 13.78 6.62 11.09
CA GLU A 71 12.93 6.17 9.98
C GLU A 71 12.47 4.73 10.20
N PHE A 72 13.37 3.85 10.64
CA PHE A 72 13.06 2.46 10.96
C PHE A 72 12.07 2.32 12.13
N CYS A 73 12.20 3.16 13.17
CA CYS A 73 11.23 3.20 14.27
C CYS A 73 9.84 3.64 13.78
N ARG A 74 9.77 4.64 12.88
CA ARG A 74 8.51 5.03 12.22
C ARG A 74 7.94 3.90 11.36
N HIS A 75 8.77 3.04 10.77
CA HIS A 75 8.33 1.83 10.05
C HIS A 75 7.69 0.79 10.97
N ALA A 76 8.34 0.46 12.09
CA ALA A 76 7.83 -0.50 13.06
C ALA A 76 6.46 -0.06 13.61
N GLY A 77 6.32 1.23 13.93
CA GLY A 77 5.05 1.82 14.35
C GLY A 77 3.94 1.76 13.30
N ARG A 78 4.27 1.80 12.00
CA ARG A 78 3.30 1.74 10.87
C ARG A 78 2.96 0.33 10.41
N TYR A 79 3.75 -0.67 10.78
CA TYR A 79 3.40 -2.08 10.60
C TYR A 79 2.14 -2.47 11.40
N SER A 80 2.01 -1.94 12.61
CA SER A 80 0.88 -2.20 13.51
C SER A 80 -0.48 -1.72 12.93
N PRO A 81 -0.61 -0.49 12.39
CA PRO A 81 -1.79 -0.05 11.67
C PRO A 81 -2.18 -0.97 10.51
N ARG A 82 -1.24 -1.45 9.68
CA ARG A 82 -1.55 -2.37 8.57
C ARG A 82 -2.23 -3.65 9.05
N GLN A 83 -1.76 -4.20 10.17
CA GLN A 83 -2.40 -5.35 10.84
C GLN A 83 -3.78 -4.98 11.40
N ARG A 84 -3.93 -3.77 11.96
CA ARG A 84 -5.21 -3.29 12.52
C ARG A 84 -6.30 -3.06 11.48
N VAL A 85 -5.95 -2.63 10.26
CA VAL A 85 -6.91 -2.54 9.14
C VAL A 85 -7.08 -3.88 8.40
N GLY A 86 -6.51 -4.97 8.90
CA GLY A 86 -6.80 -6.32 8.42
C GLY A 86 -6.34 -6.56 6.98
N PHE A 87 -5.24 -5.93 6.57
CA PHE A 87 -4.54 -6.33 5.34
C PHE A 87 -3.68 -7.56 5.64
N SER A 88 -3.74 -8.57 4.77
CA SER A 88 -3.03 -9.82 4.94
C SER A 88 -1.53 -9.61 5.14
N PRO A 89 -0.91 -10.29 6.13
CA PRO A 89 0.53 -10.35 6.27
C PRO A 89 1.05 -11.38 5.27
N GLY A 90 1.43 -10.97 4.08
CA GLY A 90 1.97 -11.91 3.12
C GLY A 90 2.42 -11.24 1.85
N TRP A 91 3.64 -11.57 1.44
CA TRP A 91 4.02 -11.63 0.04
C TRP A 91 3.41 -12.89 -0.57
#